data_AF-A0A258X2V1-F1
#
_entry.id   AF-A0A258X2V1-F1
#
_cell.length_a   1.000
_cell.length_b   1.000
_cell.length_c   1.000
_cell.angle_alpha   90.00
_cell.angle_beta   90.00
_cell.angle_gamma   90.00
#
_symmetry.space_group_name_H-M   'P 1'
#
loop_
_entity.id
_entity.type
_entity.pdbx_description
1 polymer ?
#
loop_
_entity_poly.entity_id
_entity_poly.type
_entity_poly.pdbx_seq_one_letter_code
_entity_poly.pdbx_strand_id
1 'polypeptide(L)' 'MGALEKELASRKEEITKGVELFFKANMTITDWDVPEVDDHAAAKQLVAIMQEALDKIKADITAGEYDYY' A
#
# COMPACT_ATOMS: atom_id res chain seq x y z
N MET A 1 7.94 24.66 6.13
CA MET A 1 7.77 23.48 5.26
C MET A 1 8.64 23.66 4.04
N GLY A 2 9.47 22.67 3.71
CA GLY A 2 10.28 22.68 2.49
C GLY A 2 9.43 22.51 1.23
N ALA A 3 10.00 22.79 0.06
CA ALA A 3 9.31 22.63 -1.23
C ALA A 3 8.82 21.19 -1.45
N LEU A 4 9.65 20.20 -1.06
CA LEU A 4 9.32 18.78 -1.13
C LEU A 4 8.12 18.41 -0.23
N GLU A 5 8.12 18.86 1.02
CA GLU A 5 7.04 18.56 1.96
C GLU A 5 5.70 19.13 1.46
N LYS A 6 5.72 20.32 0.84
CA LYS A 6 4.52 20.95 0.27
C LYS A 6 4.00 20.17 -0.94
N GLU A 7 4.88 19.68 -1.80
CA GLU A 7 4.52 18.86 -2.97
C GLU A 7 4.02 17.46 -2.56
N LEU A 8 4.61 16.84 -1.54
CA LEU A 8 4.12 15.56 -1.03
C LEU A 8 2.80 15.71 -0.27
N ALA A 9 2.59 16.83 0.41
CA ALA A 9 1.33 17.13 1.08
C ALA A 9 0.18 17.29 0.08
N SER A 10 0.41 17.86 -1.11
CA SER A 10 -0.63 18.00 -2.13
C SER A 10 -1.06 16.65 -2.73
N ARG A 11 -0.15 15.66 -2.75
CA ARG A 11 -0.42 14.30 -3.26
C ARG A 11 -0.87 13.31 -2.19
N LYS A 12 -0.79 13.67 -0.90
CA LYS A 12 -1.09 12.76 0.22
C LYS A 12 -2.47 12.12 0.10
N GLU A 13 -3.48 12.90 -0.27
CA GLU A 13 -4.85 12.41 -0.44
C GLU A 13 -4.93 11.37 -1.57
N GLU A 14 -4.32 11.67 -2.72
CA GLU A 14 -4.29 10.76 -3.87
C GLU A 14 -3.55 9.46 -3.58
N ILE A 15 -2.40 9.55 -2.89
CA ILE A 15 -1.62 8.37 -2.46
C ILE A 15 -2.45 7.50 -1.52
N THR A 16 -3.10 8.12 -0.52
CA THR A 16 -3.93 7.39 0.46
C THR A 16 -5.08 6.68 -0.24
N LYS A 17 -5.78 7.39 -1.14
CA LYS A 17 -6.86 6.81 -1.94
C LYS A 17 -6.37 5.68 -2.84
N GLY A 18 -5.17 5.80 -3.43
CA GLY A 18 -4.56 4.75 -4.23
C GLY A 18 -4.33 3.46 -3.43
N VAL A 19 -3.80 3.58 -2.22
CA VAL A 19 -3.60 2.44 -1.31
C VAL A 19 -4.94 1.79 -0.94
N GLU A 20 -5.97 2.58 -0.62
CA GLU A 20 -7.30 2.06 -0.31
C GLU A 20 -7.95 1.33 -1.50
N LEU A 21 -7.81 1.88 -2.71
CA LEU A 21 -8.35 1.25 -3.93
C LEU A 21 -7.64 -0.07 -4.22
N PHE A 22 -6.32 -0.11 -4.06
CA PHE A 22 -5.55 -1.34 -4.24
C PHE A 22 -5.96 -2.42 -3.23
N PHE A 23 -6.13 -2.05 -1.94
CA PHE A 23 -6.64 -2.97 -0.93
C PHE A 23 -8.03 -3.51 -1.29
N LYS A 24 -8.98 -2.63 -1.63
CA LYS A 24 -10.36 -3.02 -1.99
C LYS A 24 -10.40 -3.93 -3.21
N ALA A 25 -9.58 -3.66 -4.23
CA ALA A 25 -9.52 -4.51 -5.41
C ALA A 25 -9.11 -5.96 -5.07
N ASN A 26 -8.14 -6.13 -4.16
CA ASN A 26 -7.70 -7.46 -3.73
C ASN A 26 -8.70 -8.15 -2.78
N MET A 27 -9.43 -7.38 -1.96
CA MET A 27 -10.57 -7.92 -1.21
C MET A 27 -11.63 -8.48 -2.15
N THR A 28 -12.04 -7.74 -3.19
CA THR A 28 -13.02 -8.21 -4.18
C THR A 28 -12.58 -9.50 -4.88
N ILE A 29 -11.29 -9.63 -5.20
CA ILE A 29 -10.73 -10.86 -5.77
C ILE A 29 -10.84 -12.01 -4.77
N THR A 30 -10.50 -11.75 -3.50
CA THR A 30 -10.57 -12.76 -2.44
C THR A 30 -12.01 -13.25 -2.22
N ASP A 31 -12.98 -12.34 -2.23
CA ASP A 31 -14.40 -12.67 -2.10
C ASP A 31 -14.92 -13.49 -3.29
N TRP A 32 -14.36 -13.29 -4.49
CA TRP A 32 -14.69 -14.07 -5.68
C TRP A 32 -14.05 -15.46 -5.67
N ASP A 33 -12.80 -15.55 -5.23
CA ASP A 33 -12.02 -16.79 -5.26
C ASP A 33 -12.36 -17.72 -4.08
N VAL A 34 -12.70 -17.15 -2.91
CA VAL A 34 -13.03 -17.87 -1.68
C VAL A 34 -14.21 -17.19 -0.96
N PRO A 35 -15.43 -17.31 -1.48
CA PRO A 35 -16.60 -16.59 -0.97
C PRO A 35 -17.04 -16.98 0.46
N GLU A 36 -16.58 -18.12 0.98
CA GLU A 36 -16.87 -18.57 2.34
C GLU A 36 -15.88 -18.05 3.40
N VAL A 37 -14.85 -17.29 3.00
CA VAL A 37 -13.82 -16.81 3.93
C VAL A 37 -14.34 -15.67 4.81
N ASP A 38 -13.85 -15.58 6.04
CA ASP A 38 -14.12 -14.42 6.90
C ASP A 38 -13.39 -13.18 6.36
N ASP A 39 -14.14 -12.22 5.83
CA ASP A 39 -13.64 -10.95 5.28
C ASP A 39 -12.62 -10.27 6.21
N HIS A 40 -12.83 -10.35 7.51
CA HIS A 40 -11.94 -9.71 8.48
C HIS A 40 -10.59 -10.42 8.60
N ALA A 41 -10.59 -11.75 8.54
CA ALA A 41 -9.35 -12.53 8.50
C ALA A 41 -8.59 -12.29 7.18
N ALA A 42 -9.29 -12.27 6.05
CA ALA A 42 -8.72 -11.94 4.74
C ALA A 42 -8.12 -10.53 4.71
N ALA A 43 -8.85 -9.53 5.19
CA ALA A 43 -8.38 -8.15 5.27
C ALA A 43 -7.07 -8.02 6.07
N LYS A 44 -6.97 -8.71 7.21
CA LYS A 44 -5.75 -8.69 8.04
C LYS A 44 -4.54 -9.29 7.32
N GLN A 45 -4.72 -10.43 6.66
CA GLN A 45 -3.63 -11.07 5.92
C GLN A 45 -3.22 -10.21 4.72
N LEU A 46 -4.19 -9.62 4.02
CA LEU A 46 -3.92 -8.74 2.88
C LEU A 46 -3.12 -7.49 3.30
N VAL A 47 -3.51 -6.84 4.40
CA VAL A 47 -2.75 -5.71 4.95
C VAL A 47 -1.34 -6.12 5.37
N ALA A 48 -1.16 -7.32 5.94
CA ALA A 48 0.16 -7.83 6.29
C ALA A 48 1.06 -7.99 5.04
N ILE A 49 0.54 -8.57 3.96
CA ILE A 49 1.26 -8.68 2.68
C ILE A 49 1.62 -7.29 2.12
N MET A 50 0.67 -6.35 2.16
CA MET A 50 0.92 -4.97 1.73
C MET A 50 2.01 -4.30 2.58
N GLN A 51 2.04 -4.56 3.89
CA GLN A 51 3.06 -4.05 4.79
C GLN A 51 4.44 -4.63 4.49
N GLU A 52 4.54 -5.93 4.22
CA GLU A 52 5.80 -6.58 3.82
C GLU A 52 6.37 -5.96 2.53
N ALA A 53 5.51 -5.68 1.54
CA ALA A 53 5.92 -5.01 0.30
C ALA A 53 6.42 -3.58 0.57
N LEU A 54 5.74 -2.82 1.44
CA LEU A 54 6.20 -1.49 1.85
C LEU A 54 7.52 -1.55 2.62
N ASP A 55 7.72 -2.56 3.46
CA ASP A 55 8.96 -2.72 4.22
C ASP A 55 10.15 -3.04 3.31
N LYS A 56 9.92 -3.81 2.23
CA LYS A 56 10.93 -3.99 1.18
C LYS A 56 11.29 -2.67 0.50
N ILE A 57 10.30 -1.86 0.12
CA ILE A 57 10.56 -0.53 -0.47
C ILE A 57 11.39 0.34 0.48
N LYS A 58 11.10 0.32 1.79
CA LYS A 58 11.91 1.04 2.79
C LYS A 58 13.35 0.54 2.86
N ALA A 59 13.56 -0.78 2.76
CA ALA A 59 14.88 -1.37 2.71
C ALA A 59 15.63 -0.92 1.44
N ASP A 60 14.98 -0.94 0.29
CA ASP A 60 15.54 -0.52 -0.99
C ASP A 60 15.93 0.98 -0.98
N ILE A 61 15.11 1.85 -0.37
CA ILE A 61 15.46 3.27 -0.12
C ILE A 61 16.72 3.38 0.75
N THR A 62 16.80 2.58 1.82
CA THR A 62 17.96 2.61 2.73
C THR A 62 19.23 2.11 2.05
N ALA A 63 19.09 1.21 1.06
CA ALA A 63 20.18 0.70 0.24
C ALA A 63 20.62 1.66 -0.88
N GLY A 64 19.89 2.76 -1.11
CA GLY A 64 20.19 3.73 -2.16
C GLY A 64 19.72 3.32 -3.56
N GLU A 65 18.85 2.31 -3.67
CA GLU A 65 18.35 1.80 -4.97
C GLU A 65 17.56 2.87 -5.76
N TYR A 66 17.08 3.92 -5.08
CA TYR A 66 16.30 5.01 -5.66
C TYR A 66 17.04 6.35 -5.71
N ASP A 67 18.34 6.42 -5.39
CA ASP A 67 19.09 7.69 -5.29
C ASP A 67 19.17 8.48 -6.63
N TYR A 68 18.84 7.83 -7.75
CA TYR A 68 18.88 8.39 -9.09
C TYR A 68 17.56 8.25 -9.87
N TYR A 69 16.44 8.07 -9.15
CA TYR A 69 15.10 7.90 -9.73
C TYR A 69 14.36 9.22 -9.93
#